data_AF-A0A951K8R2-F1
#
_entry.id   AF-A0A951K8R2-F1
#
_cell.length_a   1.000
_cell.length_b   1.000
_cell.length_c   1.000
_cell.angle_alpha   90.00
_cell.angle_beta   90.00
_cell.angle_gamma   90.00
#
_symmetry.space_group_name_H-M   'P 1'
#
loop_
_entity.id
_entity.type
_entity.pdbx_description
1 polymer ?
#
loop_
_entity_poly.entity_id
_entity_poly.type
_entity_poly.pdbx_seq_one_letter_code
_entity_poly.pdbx_strand_id
1 'polypeptide(L)'
;FGTAFAAVVVFTMGSATAIVPTADGARSSRDATPPASAHAPIPSTPVQPGAVGGTLVVTGDREGTMVLGRETTQDRYGLVGANGRILFEGDPPTVARVQYDGLEFFVDPDECTVIPGERHDPSGVAGADIRCEAIEDVRGGGVIGLRGRIGVAADLFGLRGDLPPSGGIVAVGDERLVLEEAQLDLGPRPAIAGEQGFRLAADAGFLHLAYDPEGHEISLLGVQLDGPVAEIPDGACSVITRPLGVLNPRVTVVEMTLQCSAVQVEGLGTVPVEGSVIVDVAELPR
;
A
#
# COMPACT_ATOMS: atom_id res chain seq x y z
N PHE A 1 -38.37 40.44 -28.61
CA PHE A 1 -39.42 40.52 -29.64
C PHE A 1 -38.92 39.83 -30.90
N GLY A 2 -39.59 38.77 -31.36
CA GLY A 2 -39.23 38.04 -32.58
C GLY A 2 -39.27 36.52 -32.42
N THR A 3 -40.47 35.97 -32.33
CA THR A 3 -40.84 34.54 -32.37
C THR A 3 -40.94 34.01 -33.81
N ALA A 4 -40.71 32.69 -34.00
CA ALA A 4 -41.38 31.71 -34.89
C ALA A 4 -40.39 30.83 -35.67
N PHE A 5 -40.24 29.53 -35.39
CA PHE A 5 -41.12 28.34 -35.61
C PHE A 5 -40.68 27.54 -36.86
N ALA A 6 -40.35 26.26 -36.67
CA ALA A 6 -40.73 25.19 -37.59
C ALA A 6 -40.67 23.84 -36.86
N ALA A 7 -41.85 23.28 -36.59
CA ALA A 7 -42.08 21.90 -36.18
C ALA A 7 -42.21 21.02 -37.44
N VAL A 8 -41.80 19.76 -37.37
CA VAL A 8 -42.31 18.70 -38.26
C VAL A 8 -42.58 17.44 -37.43
N VAL A 9 -43.73 16.85 -37.76
CA VAL A 9 -44.51 15.82 -37.06
C VAL A 9 -44.33 14.45 -37.75
N VAL A 10 -44.09 13.43 -36.93
CA VAL A 10 -44.64 12.05 -36.88
C VAL A 10 -45.00 11.31 -38.19
N PHE A 11 -44.58 10.02 -38.27
CA PHE A 11 -45.45 8.94 -38.71
C PHE A 11 -45.30 7.68 -37.85
N THR A 12 -46.42 6.99 -37.69
CA THR A 12 -46.79 5.95 -36.71
C THR A 12 -46.95 4.55 -37.32
N MET A 13 -47.02 3.56 -36.41
CA MET A 13 -47.81 2.31 -36.42
C MET A 13 -47.17 0.99 -36.90
N GLY A 14 -47.39 -0.05 -36.07
CA GLY A 14 -47.26 -1.45 -36.46
C GLY A 14 -47.23 -2.44 -35.28
N SER A 15 -48.26 -2.47 -34.43
CA SER A 15 -48.48 -3.53 -33.44
C SER A 15 -49.32 -4.67 -34.01
N ALA A 16 -48.94 -5.93 -33.77
CA ALA A 16 -49.85 -7.06 -33.79
C ALA A 16 -49.44 -8.10 -32.74
N THR A 17 -50.37 -8.37 -31.82
CA THR A 17 -50.36 -9.41 -30.79
C THR A 17 -50.79 -10.76 -31.38
N ALA A 18 -50.26 -11.85 -30.83
CA ALA A 18 -50.95 -13.15 -30.85
C ALA A 18 -50.67 -13.89 -29.53
N ILE A 19 -51.69 -13.92 -28.68
CA ILE A 19 -51.84 -14.81 -27.53
C ILE A 19 -52.64 -16.02 -28.03
N VAL A 20 -52.19 -17.24 -27.74
CA VAL A 20 -53.07 -18.43 -27.68
C VAL A 20 -52.66 -19.25 -26.44
N PRO A 21 -53.59 -19.56 -25.52
CA PRO A 21 -53.36 -20.47 -24.41
C PRO A 21 -53.80 -21.90 -24.74
N THR A 22 -53.16 -22.91 -24.15
CA THR A 22 -53.84 -24.14 -23.72
C THR A 22 -53.00 -24.86 -22.68
N ALA A 23 -53.70 -25.38 -21.68
CA ALA A 23 -53.21 -25.85 -20.40
C ALA A 23 -52.88 -27.36 -20.39
N ASP A 24 -52.34 -27.76 -19.24
CA ASP A 24 -52.32 -29.08 -18.63
C ASP A 24 -51.18 -30.06 -18.99
N GLY A 25 -50.28 -30.19 -18.01
CA GLY A 25 -50.16 -31.48 -17.34
C GLY A 25 -49.01 -32.39 -17.79
N ALA A 26 -47.77 -32.07 -17.40
CA ALA A 26 -46.79 -33.11 -17.08
C ALA A 26 -45.69 -32.56 -16.16
N ARG A 27 -45.84 -32.82 -14.85
CA ARG A 27 -44.71 -32.90 -13.93
C ARG A 27 -43.75 -33.96 -14.47
N SER A 28 -42.57 -33.54 -14.92
CA SER A 28 -41.40 -34.41 -14.98
C SER A 28 -40.30 -33.69 -14.21
N SER A 29 -40.09 -34.17 -12.99
CA SER A 29 -38.91 -33.96 -12.16
C SER A 29 -37.63 -33.95 -13.00
N ARG A 30 -37.05 -32.75 -13.16
CA ARG A 30 -35.65 -32.58 -13.55
C ARG A 30 -34.80 -32.85 -12.30
N ASP A 31 -34.55 -34.13 -12.02
CA ASP A 31 -33.30 -34.51 -11.38
C ASP A 31 -32.23 -34.47 -12.47
N ALA A 32 -31.75 -33.26 -12.73
CA ALA A 32 -30.47 -33.06 -13.38
C ALA A 32 -29.63 -32.27 -12.38
N THR A 33 -28.95 -33.01 -11.51
CA THR A 33 -27.81 -32.49 -10.77
C THR A 33 -26.91 -31.77 -11.77
N PRO A 34 -26.63 -30.47 -11.62
CA PRO A 34 -25.64 -29.83 -12.46
C PRO A 34 -24.32 -30.60 -12.30
N PRO A 35 -23.62 -30.95 -13.39
CA PRO A 35 -22.31 -31.59 -13.24
C PRO A 35 -21.45 -30.66 -12.39
N ALA A 36 -20.87 -31.21 -11.33
CA ALA A 36 -19.91 -30.52 -10.49
C ALA A 36 -18.90 -29.82 -11.41
N SER A 37 -18.84 -28.48 -11.35
CA SER A 37 -17.82 -27.71 -12.05
C SER A 37 -16.49 -28.32 -11.69
N ALA A 38 -15.89 -29.01 -12.67
CA ALA A 38 -14.56 -29.55 -12.54
C ALA A 38 -13.67 -28.38 -12.16
N HIS A 39 -13.12 -28.42 -10.94
CA HIS A 39 -12.13 -27.45 -10.51
C HIS A 39 -11.02 -27.45 -11.55
N ALA A 40 -10.95 -26.40 -12.37
CA ALA A 40 -9.87 -26.24 -13.31
C ALA A 40 -8.56 -26.33 -12.51
N PRO A 41 -7.58 -27.15 -12.94
CA PRO A 41 -6.30 -27.22 -12.25
C PRO A 41 -5.69 -25.83 -12.23
N ILE A 42 -5.37 -25.36 -11.02
CA ILE A 42 -4.77 -24.04 -10.78
C ILE A 42 -3.46 -23.97 -11.56
N PRO A 43 -3.26 -23.00 -12.47
CA PRO A 43 -1.94 -22.73 -13.00
C PRO A 43 -1.05 -22.30 -11.83
N SER A 44 -0.22 -23.21 -11.36
CA SER A 44 0.79 -22.98 -10.35
C SER A 44 1.97 -22.27 -10.99
N THR A 45 1.77 -21.07 -11.51
CA THR A 45 2.90 -20.20 -11.78
C THR A 45 3.46 -19.83 -10.41
N PRO A 46 4.68 -20.25 -10.05
CA PRO A 46 5.24 -19.88 -8.77
C PRO A 46 5.29 -18.35 -8.71
N VAL A 47 4.73 -17.76 -7.66
CA VAL A 47 5.06 -16.36 -7.33
C VAL A 47 6.58 -16.31 -7.27
N GLN A 48 7.21 -15.47 -8.09
CA GLN A 48 8.65 -15.28 -7.99
C GLN A 48 8.94 -14.81 -6.56
N PRO A 49 9.77 -15.55 -5.79
CA PRO A 49 10.13 -15.13 -4.45
C PRO A 49 10.61 -13.69 -4.49
N GLY A 50 10.04 -12.87 -3.63
CA GLY A 50 10.46 -11.49 -3.47
C GLY A 50 9.85 -10.45 -4.43
N ALA A 51 8.91 -10.81 -5.30
CA ALA A 51 8.22 -9.86 -6.18
C ALA A 51 6.79 -9.56 -5.70
N VAL A 52 6.39 -8.29 -5.76
CA VAL A 52 5.00 -7.89 -5.49
C VAL A 52 4.09 -8.25 -6.66
N GLY A 53 2.86 -8.65 -6.36
CA GLY A 53 1.90 -9.11 -7.35
C GLY A 53 1.83 -10.62 -7.45
N GLY A 54 1.24 -11.12 -8.52
CA GLY A 54 1.01 -12.55 -8.69
C GLY A 54 -0.22 -12.83 -9.52
N THR A 55 -0.78 -14.02 -9.32
CA THR A 55 -1.89 -14.51 -10.13
C THR A 55 -2.91 -15.18 -9.25
N LEU A 56 -4.17 -14.77 -9.39
CA LEU A 56 -5.31 -15.37 -8.72
C LEU A 56 -6.23 -16.01 -9.76
N VAL A 57 -6.67 -17.23 -9.47
CA VAL A 57 -7.73 -17.89 -10.22
C VAL A 57 -9.05 -17.25 -9.81
N VAL A 58 -9.85 -16.88 -10.81
CA VAL A 58 -11.21 -16.39 -10.61
C VAL A 58 -12.20 -17.48 -11.03
N THR A 59 -13.17 -17.77 -10.18
CA THR A 59 -14.22 -18.79 -10.40
C THR A 59 -15.61 -18.18 -10.26
N GLY A 60 -16.67 -18.91 -10.63
CA GLY A 60 -18.05 -18.46 -10.48
C GLY A 60 -18.64 -17.99 -11.81
N ASP A 61 -19.41 -16.91 -11.79
CA ASP A 61 -20.06 -16.38 -13.01
C ASP A 61 -19.05 -15.79 -14.01
N ARG A 62 -17.83 -15.48 -13.55
CA ARG A 62 -16.74 -14.94 -14.34
C ARG A 62 -15.48 -15.77 -14.10
N GLU A 63 -15.25 -16.76 -14.95
CA GLU A 63 -14.05 -17.59 -14.84
C GLU A 63 -12.86 -16.94 -15.53
N GLY A 64 -11.68 -17.08 -14.93
CA GLY A 64 -10.45 -16.63 -15.57
C GLY A 64 -9.29 -16.50 -14.59
N THR A 65 -8.42 -15.55 -14.88
CA THR A 65 -7.16 -15.39 -14.16
C THR A 65 -6.90 -13.91 -13.98
N MET A 66 -6.84 -13.45 -12.75
CA MET A 66 -6.49 -12.08 -12.40
C MET A 66 -4.97 -11.98 -12.23
N VAL A 67 -4.34 -11.12 -13.03
CA VAL A 67 -2.91 -10.85 -12.95
C VAL A 67 -2.71 -9.52 -12.25
N LEU A 68 -1.90 -9.53 -11.19
CA LEU A 68 -1.58 -8.37 -10.35
C LEU A 68 -0.08 -8.11 -10.44
N GLY A 69 0.36 -6.85 -10.48
CA GLY A 69 1.78 -6.56 -10.66
C GLY A 69 2.28 -5.22 -10.15
N ARG A 70 1.41 -4.31 -9.73
CA ARG A 70 1.81 -2.99 -9.21
C ARG A 70 1.08 -2.66 -7.92
N GLU A 71 1.83 -2.21 -6.92
CA GLU A 71 1.26 -1.65 -5.70
C GLU A 71 0.60 -0.29 -5.94
N THR A 72 -0.47 -0.02 -5.22
CA THR A 72 -1.08 1.31 -5.10
C THR A 72 -1.34 1.62 -3.63
N THR A 73 -1.13 2.88 -3.26
CA THR A 73 -1.38 3.41 -1.91
C THR A 73 -2.24 4.69 -1.95
N GLN A 74 -2.84 5.01 -3.10
CA GLN A 74 -3.60 6.26 -3.30
C GLN A 74 -4.83 6.40 -2.39
N ASP A 75 -5.45 5.27 -2.03
CA ASP A 75 -6.58 5.24 -1.09
C ASP A 75 -6.25 4.35 0.11
N ARG A 76 -5.77 3.15 -0.20
CA ARG A 76 -5.39 2.06 0.69
C ARG A 76 -4.33 1.23 -0.01
N TYR A 77 -3.61 0.41 0.74
CA TYR A 77 -2.73 -0.57 0.13
C TYR A 77 -3.54 -1.49 -0.80
N GLY A 78 -2.99 -1.74 -1.99
CA GLY A 78 -3.61 -2.63 -2.96
C GLY A 78 -2.69 -3.00 -4.09
N LEU A 79 -3.15 -3.96 -4.88
CA LEU A 79 -2.48 -4.42 -6.07
C LEU A 79 -3.35 -4.15 -7.29
N VAL A 80 -2.73 -3.64 -8.35
CA VAL A 80 -3.34 -3.38 -9.64
C VAL A 80 -2.61 -4.22 -10.69
N GLY A 81 -3.35 -4.76 -11.64
CA GLY A 81 -2.79 -5.32 -12.85
C GLY A 81 -3.70 -5.13 -14.05
N ALA A 82 -3.42 -5.88 -15.12
CA ALA A 82 -3.99 -5.60 -16.44
C ALA A 82 -5.52 -5.79 -16.49
N ASN A 83 -6.05 -6.68 -15.65
CA ASN A 83 -7.44 -7.09 -15.69
C ASN A 83 -8.12 -7.13 -14.30
N GLY A 84 -7.49 -6.52 -13.30
CA GLY A 84 -8.10 -6.40 -11.98
C GLY A 84 -7.32 -5.59 -10.97
N ARG A 85 -7.97 -5.36 -9.83
CA ARG A 85 -7.41 -4.67 -8.66
C ARG A 85 -7.91 -5.37 -7.39
N ILE A 86 -7.05 -5.46 -6.38
CA ILE A 86 -7.42 -5.85 -5.02
C ILE A 86 -6.98 -4.75 -4.08
N LEU A 87 -7.85 -4.39 -3.13
CA LEU A 87 -7.52 -3.51 -2.03
C LEU A 87 -7.63 -4.23 -0.70
N PHE A 88 -6.72 -3.89 0.19
CA PHE A 88 -6.66 -4.40 1.55
C PHE A 88 -7.09 -3.33 2.54
N GLU A 89 -7.66 -3.74 3.67
CA GLU A 89 -7.98 -2.85 4.80
C GLU A 89 -7.84 -3.57 6.14
N GLY A 90 -7.77 -2.79 7.21
CA GLY A 90 -7.72 -3.32 8.58
C GLY A 90 -6.32 -3.72 9.04
N ASP A 91 -6.25 -4.11 10.30
CA ASP A 91 -5.08 -4.67 10.97
C ASP A 91 -5.55 -5.84 11.87
N PRO A 92 -5.33 -7.12 11.47
CA PRO A 92 -4.58 -7.56 10.29
C PRO A 92 -5.31 -7.25 8.96
N PRO A 93 -4.57 -7.15 7.84
CA PRO A 93 -5.14 -6.78 6.54
C PRO A 93 -6.06 -7.89 5.98
N THR A 94 -7.27 -7.51 5.58
CA THR A 94 -8.23 -8.35 4.86
C THR A 94 -8.51 -7.78 3.46
N VAL A 95 -9.08 -8.58 2.56
CA VAL A 95 -9.53 -8.09 1.24
C VAL A 95 -10.80 -7.28 1.44
N ALA A 96 -10.75 -5.99 1.08
CA ALA A 96 -11.87 -5.06 1.21
C ALA A 96 -12.66 -4.92 -0.11
N ARG A 97 -11.93 -4.98 -1.23
CA ARG A 97 -12.48 -4.68 -2.53
C ARG A 97 -11.73 -5.39 -3.64
N VAL A 98 -12.49 -5.91 -4.59
CA VAL A 98 -12.00 -6.55 -5.79
C VAL A 98 -12.60 -5.86 -7.00
N GLN A 99 -11.78 -5.52 -7.99
CA GLN A 99 -12.25 -5.12 -9.31
C GLN A 99 -11.80 -6.17 -10.32
N TYR A 100 -12.73 -6.70 -11.11
CA TYR A 100 -12.46 -7.72 -12.12
C TYR A 100 -13.48 -7.60 -13.26
N ASP A 101 -13.02 -7.68 -14.50
CA ASP A 101 -13.88 -7.66 -15.69
C ASP A 101 -14.88 -6.47 -15.73
N GLY A 102 -14.44 -5.28 -15.27
CA GLY A 102 -15.26 -4.07 -15.22
C GLY A 102 -16.30 -4.02 -14.09
N LEU A 103 -16.37 -5.06 -13.25
CA LEU A 103 -17.18 -5.09 -12.04
C LEU A 103 -16.35 -4.72 -10.81
N GLU A 104 -17.05 -4.32 -9.76
CA GLU A 104 -16.49 -3.95 -8.47
C GLU A 104 -17.27 -4.70 -7.38
N PHE A 105 -16.55 -5.44 -6.56
CA PHE A 105 -17.07 -6.29 -5.50
C PHE A 105 -16.56 -5.74 -4.17
N PHE A 106 -17.47 -5.49 -3.25
CA PHE A 106 -17.18 -5.10 -1.88
C PHE A 106 -17.25 -6.35 -1.04
N VAL A 107 -16.19 -6.61 -0.28
CA VAL A 107 -15.96 -7.90 0.34
C VAL A 107 -16.07 -7.71 1.83
N ASP A 108 -16.92 -8.50 2.48
CA ASP A 108 -16.97 -8.51 3.93
C ASP A 108 -15.73 -9.25 4.49
N PRO A 109 -15.19 -8.84 5.65
CA PRO A 109 -13.93 -9.40 6.16
C PRO A 109 -13.92 -10.92 6.37
N ASP A 110 -15.08 -11.55 6.53
CA ASP A 110 -15.25 -13.00 6.70
C ASP A 110 -15.45 -13.77 5.38
N GLU A 111 -15.68 -13.10 4.27
CA GLU A 111 -15.82 -13.72 2.93
C GLU A 111 -14.46 -14.11 2.31
N CYS A 112 -13.38 -13.51 2.82
CA CYS A 112 -12.02 -13.77 2.36
C CYS A 112 -11.10 -14.14 3.52
N THR A 113 -10.40 -15.26 3.37
CA THR A 113 -9.25 -15.61 4.21
C THR A 113 -7.96 -15.15 3.53
N VAL A 114 -7.13 -14.41 4.27
CA VAL A 114 -5.78 -14.01 3.87
C VAL A 114 -4.79 -14.64 4.86
N ILE A 115 -3.91 -15.52 4.37
CA ILE A 115 -2.90 -16.18 5.19
C ILE A 115 -1.52 -15.64 4.79
N PRO A 116 -0.82 -14.91 5.66
CA PRO A 116 0.54 -14.47 5.38
C PRO A 116 1.49 -15.67 5.37
N GLY A 117 2.40 -15.66 4.40
CA GLY A 117 3.53 -16.56 4.29
C GLY A 117 4.81 -15.94 4.82
N GLU A 118 5.92 -16.63 4.58
CA GLU A 118 7.24 -16.14 4.98
C GLU A 118 7.63 -14.87 4.20
N ARG A 119 8.32 -13.98 4.92
CA ARG A 119 8.98 -12.81 4.35
C ARG A 119 10.23 -13.25 3.58
N HIS A 120 10.43 -12.63 2.42
CA HIS A 120 11.68 -12.70 1.67
C HIS A 120 12.55 -11.50 2.04
N ASP A 121 13.51 -11.70 2.95
CA ASP A 121 14.32 -10.62 3.54
C ASP A 121 15.00 -9.68 2.54
N PRO A 122 15.58 -10.17 1.42
CA PRO A 122 16.26 -9.29 0.46
C PRO A 122 15.33 -8.27 -0.22
N SER A 123 14.02 -8.53 -0.27
CA SER A 123 13.06 -7.64 -0.95
C SER A 123 11.97 -7.08 -0.04
N GLY A 124 11.87 -7.56 1.21
CA GLY A 124 10.81 -7.17 2.13
C GLY A 124 9.40 -7.54 1.64
N VAL A 125 9.29 -8.57 0.78
CA VAL A 125 7.99 -9.06 0.27
C VAL A 125 7.61 -10.33 1.01
N ALA A 126 6.37 -10.43 1.47
CA ALA A 126 5.79 -11.66 1.97
C ALA A 126 4.81 -12.24 0.94
N GLY A 127 4.79 -13.57 0.82
CA GLY A 127 3.70 -14.24 0.11
C GLY A 127 2.40 -14.13 0.94
N ALA A 128 1.24 -14.03 0.30
CA ALA A 128 -0.06 -14.10 0.94
C ALA A 128 -0.96 -15.04 0.14
N ASP A 129 -1.45 -16.08 0.80
CA ASP A 129 -2.44 -16.99 0.23
C ASP A 129 -3.84 -16.39 0.45
N ILE A 130 -4.54 -16.12 -0.65
CA ILE A 130 -5.89 -15.55 -0.66
C ILE A 130 -6.88 -16.63 -1.06
N ARG A 131 -7.95 -16.74 -0.29
CA ARG A 131 -9.13 -17.54 -0.61
C ARG A 131 -10.38 -16.76 -0.27
N CYS A 132 -11.17 -16.44 -1.29
CA CYS A 132 -12.47 -15.83 -1.15
C CYS A 132 -13.53 -16.72 -1.79
N GLU A 133 -14.61 -16.97 -1.08
CA GLU A 133 -15.70 -17.81 -1.54
C GLU A 133 -16.94 -16.96 -1.81
N ALA A 134 -17.44 -17.03 -3.04
CA ALA A 134 -18.73 -16.45 -3.43
C ALA A 134 -18.93 -14.97 -3.06
N ILE A 135 -17.99 -14.10 -3.45
CA ILE A 135 -18.12 -12.65 -3.32
C ILE A 135 -19.18 -12.14 -4.31
N GLU A 136 -20.18 -11.42 -3.81
CA GLU A 136 -21.28 -10.89 -4.62
C GLU A 136 -21.03 -9.43 -5.06
N ASP A 137 -21.38 -9.09 -6.31
CA ASP A 137 -21.47 -7.67 -6.71
C ASP A 137 -22.71 -7.06 -6.06
N VAL A 138 -22.54 -5.96 -5.33
CA VAL A 138 -23.61 -5.20 -4.67
C VAL A 138 -24.69 -4.69 -5.65
N ARG A 139 -24.41 -4.66 -6.95
CA ARG A 139 -25.36 -4.31 -8.02
C ARG A 139 -26.03 -5.52 -8.67
N GLY A 140 -25.75 -6.73 -8.19
CA GLY A 140 -26.26 -7.98 -8.76
C GLY A 140 -25.61 -8.37 -10.10
N GLY A 141 -24.38 -7.91 -10.36
CA GLY A 141 -23.63 -8.20 -11.59
C GLY A 141 -23.02 -9.61 -11.68
N GLY A 142 -23.07 -10.38 -10.59
CA GLY A 142 -22.64 -11.78 -10.52
C GLY A 142 -21.94 -12.12 -9.21
N VAL A 143 -21.55 -13.38 -9.08
CA VAL A 143 -20.81 -13.94 -7.96
C VAL A 143 -19.47 -14.48 -8.44
N ILE A 144 -18.37 -14.13 -7.74
CA ILE A 144 -17.03 -14.63 -8.05
C ILE A 144 -16.35 -15.27 -6.83
N GLY A 145 -15.43 -16.19 -7.09
CA GLY A 145 -14.46 -16.67 -6.09
C GLY A 145 -13.05 -16.28 -6.50
N LEU A 146 -12.16 -16.10 -5.53
CA LEU A 146 -10.74 -15.82 -5.76
C LEU A 146 -9.88 -16.83 -5.03
N ARG A 147 -8.86 -17.36 -5.70
CA ARG A 147 -7.88 -18.23 -5.06
C ARG A 147 -6.49 -18.09 -5.66
N GLY A 148 -5.48 -17.98 -4.82
CA GLY A 148 -4.10 -18.06 -5.25
C GLY A 148 -3.15 -17.43 -4.25
N ARG A 149 -1.91 -17.23 -4.69
CA ARG A 149 -0.85 -16.61 -3.89
C ARG A 149 -0.37 -15.35 -4.59
N ILE A 150 -0.18 -14.30 -3.82
CA ILE A 150 0.39 -13.02 -4.26
C ILE A 150 1.57 -12.65 -3.37
N GLY A 151 2.53 -11.89 -3.88
CA GLY A 151 3.50 -11.16 -3.07
C GLY A 151 2.95 -9.79 -2.70
N VAL A 152 3.15 -9.36 -1.46
CA VAL A 152 2.81 -8.04 -0.94
C VAL A 152 3.93 -7.53 -0.03
N ALA A 153 3.93 -6.23 0.26
CA ALA A 153 4.78 -5.63 1.28
C ALA A 153 4.65 -6.39 2.62
N ALA A 154 5.75 -6.86 3.20
CA ALA A 154 5.74 -7.74 4.37
C ALA A 154 5.25 -7.04 5.65
N ASP A 155 5.57 -5.76 5.77
CA ASP A 155 5.13 -4.87 6.85
C ASP A 155 3.60 -4.68 6.89
N LEU A 156 2.89 -4.91 5.78
CA LEU A 156 1.42 -4.97 5.77
C LEU A 156 0.88 -6.01 6.78
N PHE A 157 1.65 -7.08 7.04
CA PHE A 157 1.32 -8.12 8.02
C PHE A 157 2.13 -7.99 9.32
N GLY A 158 2.75 -6.84 9.58
CA GLY A 158 3.64 -6.66 10.73
C GLY A 158 4.94 -7.48 10.65
N LEU A 159 5.31 -7.99 9.47
CA LEU A 159 6.50 -8.83 9.30
C LEU A 159 7.74 -7.98 9.04
N ARG A 160 8.45 -7.60 10.10
CA ARG A 160 9.73 -6.90 10.03
C ARG A 160 10.95 -7.85 9.89
N GLY A 161 10.77 -9.13 10.24
CA GLY A 161 11.85 -10.12 10.31
C GLY A 161 12.87 -9.76 11.39
N ASP A 162 14.16 -9.92 11.09
CA ASP A 162 15.27 -9.64 12.01
C ASP A 162 15.72 -8.15 12.02
N LEU A 163 15.01 -7.27 11.31
CA LEU A 163 15.36 -5.85 11.29
C LEU A 163 15.03 -5.21 12.66
N PRO A 164 15.94 -4.39 13.22
CA PRO A 164 15.67 -3.73 14.50
C PRO A 164 14.51 -2.75 14.38
N PRO A 165 13.74 -2.49 15.45
CA PRO A 165 12.68 -1.47 15.42
C PRO A 165 13.26 -0.10 15.05
N SER A 166 12.45 0.74 14.41
CA SER A 166 12.85 2.13 14.12
C SER A 166 12.88 2.95 15.42
N GLY A 167 13.58 4.08 15.38
CA GLY A 167 13.77 4.96 16.53
C GLY A 167 15.19 4.91 17.09
N GLY A 168 15.39 5.57 18.23
CA GLY A 168 16.70 5.71 18.86
C GLY A 168 16.80 6.92 19.76
N ILE A 169 18.03 7.28 20.15
CA ILE A 169 18.30 8.41 21.03
C ILE A 169 19.40 9.27 20.42
N VAL A 170 19.16 10.58 20.41
CA VAL A 170 20.15 11.59 20.08
C VAL A 170 20.34 12.51 21.28
N ALA A 171 21.56 12.57 21.79
CA ALA A 171 21.97 13.51 22.83
C ALA A 171 22.26 14.88 22.21
N VAL A 172 21.81 15.94 22.88
CA VAL A 172 22.06 17.35 22.52
C VAL A 172 22.58 18.03 23.79
N GLY A 173 23.90 18.02 23.97
CA GLY A 173 24.51 18.30 25.28
C GLY A 173 24.02 17.31 26.33
N ASP A 174 23.42 17.82 27.41
CA ASP A 174 22.85 16.99 28.49
C ASP A 174 21.39 16.58 28.22
N GLU A 175 20.76 17.14 27.18
CA GLU A 175 19.38 16.82 26.79
C GLU A 175 19.31 15.61 25.86
N ARG A 176 18.15 14.98 25.77
CA ARG A 176 17.93 13.78 24.94
C ARG A 176 16.67 13.90 24.10
N LEU A 177 16.84 13.73 22.80
CA LEU A 177 15.76 13.45 21.87
C LEU A 177 15.56 11.94 21.80
N VAL A 178 14.44 11.46 22.31
CA VAL A 178 14.02 10.06 22.18
C VAL A 178 13.07 9.96 20.99
N LEU A 179 13.51 9.26 19.96
CA LEU A 179 12.69 8.97 18.79
C LEU A 179 12.06 7.59 19.03
N GLU A 180 10.76 7.57 19.35
CA GLU A 180 10.04 6.30 19.50
C GLU A 180 9.93 5.57 18.16
N GLU A 181 9.77 6.33 17.08
CA GLU A 181 9.82 5.88 15.70
C GLU A 181 10.64 6.90 14.89
N ALA A 182 11.36 6.41 13.88
CA ALA A 182 12.10 7.28 12.98
C ALA A 182 11.85 6.86 11.54
N GLN A 183 10.93 7.57 10.89
CA GLN A 183 10.59 7.37 9.48
C GLN A 183 10.98 8.60 8.67
N LEU A 184 11.66 8.36 7.56
CA LEU A 184 12.08 9.39 6.62
C LEU A 184 11.39 9.20 5.28
N ASP A 185 10.31 9.95 5.04
CA ASP A 185 9.55 9.88 3.79
C ASP A 185 10.15 10.79 2.72
N LEU A 186 10.88 10.20 1.77
CA LEU A 186 11.55 10.88 0.66
C LEU A 186 10.55 11.26 -0.44
N GLY A 187 9.72 12.25 -0.15
CA GLY A 187 8.73 12.86 -1.06
C GLY A 187 9.16 14.18 -1.68
N PRO A 188 8.24 14.87 -2.39
CA PRO A 188 8.44 16.27 -2.77
C PRO A 188 8.74 17.09 -1.50
N ARG A 189 9.94 17.67 -1.45
CA ARG A 189 10.52 18.24 -0.24
C ARG A 189 9.65 19.40 0.27
N PRO A 190 9.05 19.31 1.48
CA PRO A 190 8.39 20.46 2.07
C PRO A 190 9.44 21.56 2.30
N ALA A 191 9.14 22.80 1.90
CA ALA A 191 9.98 23.93 2.25
C ALA A 191 9.78 24.23 3.74
N ILE A 192 10.82 24.01 4.55
CA ILE A 192 10.84 24.29 5.97
C ILE A 192 11.87 25.39 6.20
N ALA A 193 11.44 26.56 6.68
CA ALA A 193 12.32 27.69 6.96
C ALA A 193 13.18 28.17 5.76
N GLY A 194 12.74 27.91 4.53
CA GLY A 194 13.47 28.32 3.30
C GLY A 194 14.42 27.25 2.74
N GLU A 195 14.67 26.18 3.49
CA GLU A 195 15.44 25.02 3.04
C GLU A 195 14.55 23.79 2.88
N GLN A 196 14.84 22.97 1.88
CA GLN A 196 14.09 21.76 1.60
C GLN A 196 14.69 20.60 2.39
N GLY A 197 13.97 20.11 3.40
CA GLY A 197 14.46 19.05 4.28
C GLY A 197 13.36 18.17 4.85
N PHE A 198 13.78 17.13 5.56
CA PHE A 198 12.94 16.11 6.17
C PHE A 198 13.09 16.18 7.70
N ARG A 199 12.11 15.64 8.43
CA ARG A 199 12.11 15.70 9.89
C ARG A 199 12.01 14.31 10.50
N LEU A 200 12.81 14.06 11.52
CA LEU A 200 12.56 12.97 12.47
C LEU A 200 12.06 13.59 13.77
N ALA A 201 10.80 13.34 14.08
CA ALA A 201 10.12 13.93 15.23
C ALA A 201 10.38 13.12 16.52
N ALA A 202 10.41 13.84 17.62
CA ALA A 202 10.41 13.32 18.98
C ALA A 202 9.45 14.19 19.81
N ASP A 203 9.05 13.73 20.99
CA ASP A 203 8.17 14.52 21.86
C ASP A 203 8.78 15.86 22.28
N ALA A 204 10.09 15.86 22.50
CA ALA A 204 10.85 17.02 22.96
C ALA A 204 11.42 17.88 21.81
N GLY A 205 11.12 17.58 20.54
CA GLY A 205 11.63 18.35 19.41
C GLY A 205 11.80 17.54 18.11
N PHE A 206 12.76 17.90 17.27
CA PHE A 206 13.04 17.13 16.05
C PHE A 206 14.46 17.32 15.51
N LEU A 207 14.87 16.40 14.64
CA LEU A 207 16.05 16.51 13.78
C LEU A 207 15.62 16.98 12.39
N HIS A 208 16.31 17.97 11.83
CA HIS A 208 16.09 18.45 10.46
C HIS A 208 17.20 17.90 9.56
N LEU A 209 16.83 17.16 8.52
CA LEU A 209 17.74 16.39 7.69
C LEU A 209 17.64 16.82 6.22
N ALA A 210 18.75 16.76 5.49
CA ALA A 210 18.73 16.76 4.03
C ALA A 210 18.98 15.34 3.50
N TYR A 211 18.54 15.11 2.27
CA TYR A 211 18.85 13.89 1.53
C TYR A 211 19.28 14.24 0.10
N ASP A 212 20.48 13.77 -0.27
CA ASP A 212 20.99 13.81 -1.63
C ASP A 212 20.56 12.54 -2.37
N PRO A 213 19.66 12.64 -3.38
CA PRO A 213 19.21 11.48 -4.14
C PRO A 213 20.27 10.92 -5.11
N GLU A 214 21.33 11.66 -5.43
CA GLU A 214 22.39 11.16 -6.32
C GLU A 214 23.41 10.32 -5.55
N GLY A 215 23.89 10.82 -4.41
CA GLY A 215 24.82 10.12 -3.51
C GLY A 215 24.15 9.19 -2.50
N HIS A 216 22.82 9.25 -2.34
CA HIS A 216 22.08 8.61 -1.25
C HIS A 216 22.58 9.02 0.15
N GLU A 217 23.11 10.23 0.27
CA GLU A 217 23.68 10.75 1.52
C GLU A 217 22.63 11.52 2.33
N ILE A 218 22.62 11.29 3.65
CA ILE A 218 21.81 12.04 4.61
C ILE A 218 22.73 13.00 5.37
N SER A 219 22.32 14.25 5.51
CA SER A 219 23.02 15.24 6.33
C SER A 219 22.08 15.85 7.37
N LEU A 220 22.63 16.35 8.47
CA LEU A 220 21.90 17.03 9.53
C LEU A 220 21.98 18.55 9.31
N LEU A 221 20.84 19.17 9.04
CA LEU A 221 20.69 20.61 8.82
C LEU A 221 20.43 21.38 10.12
N GLY A 222 19.85 20.71 11.12
CA GLY A 222 19.54 21.37 12.38
C GLY A 222 18.88 20.45 13.39
N VAL A 223 18.80 20.95 14.61
CA VAL A 223 18.14 20.29 15.73
C VAL A 223 17.24 21.28 16.45
N GLN A 224 16.05 20.83 16.82
CA GLN A 224 15.13 21.57 17.67
C GLN A 224 14.86 20.77 18.93
N LEU A 225 14.95 21.43 20.08
CA LEU A 225 14.46 20.95 21.36
C LEU A 225 13.22 21.79 21.73
N ASP A 226 13.40 22.73 22.67
CA ASP A 226 12.48 23.81 22.98
C ASP A 226 12.95 25.11 22.33
N GLY A 227 12.10 25.75 21.52
CA GLY A 227 12.41 27.04 20.89
C GLY A 227 12.71 26.94 19.38
N PRO A 228 13.48 27.87 18.78
CA PRO A 228 13.76 27.83 17.35
C PRO A 228 14.71 26.68 16.98
N VAL A 229 14.76 26.36 15.68
CA VAL A 229 15.71 25.36 15.15
C VAL A 229 17.14 25.91 15.28
N ALA A 230 18.03 25.14 15.91
CA ALA A 230 19.46 25.40 15.88
C ALA A 230 20.03 24.88 14.55
N GLU A 231 20.41 25.82 13.68
CA GLU A 231 21.03 25.51 12.39
C GLU A 231 22.42 24.92 12.57
N ILE A 232 22.72 23.91 11.77
CA ILE A 232 24.00 23.21 11.76
C ILE A 232 24.68 23.53 10.44
N PRO A 233 25.86 24.19 10.46
CA PRO A 233 26.60 24.47 9.24
C PRO A 233 27.01 23.20 8.50
N ASP A 234 27.06 23.27 7.17
CA ASP A 234 27.55 22.17 6.33
C ASP A 234 28.93 21.67 6.81
N GLY A 235 29.04 20.35 6.97
CA GLY A 235 30.27 19.69 7.42
C GLY A 235 30.60 19.83 8.92
N ALA A 236 29.77 20.52 9.72
CA ALA A 236 29.95 20.59 11.17
C ALA A 236 29.62 19.26 11.88
N CYS A 237 28.84 18.41 11.22
CA CYS A 237 28.45 17.09 11.68
C CYS A 237 28.90 16.00 10.71
N SER A 238 29.36 14.88 11.27
CA SER A 238 29.47 13.62 10.55
C SER A 238 28.16 12.86 10.70
N VAL A 239 27.54 12.52 9.57
CA VAL A 239 26.36 11.65 9.51
C VAL A 239 26.76 10.41 8.73
N ILE A 240 26.71 9.25 9.38
CA ILE A 240 27.07 7.97 8.78
C ILE A 240 25.80 7.12 8.70
N THR A 241 25.46 6.67 7.50
CA THR A 241 24.34 5.76 7.26
C THR A 241 24.86 4.37 6.91
N ARG A 242 24.34 3.36 7.59
CA ARG A 242 24.65 1.94 7.34
C ARG A 242 23.37 1.19 6.99
N PRO A 243 23.20 0.71 5.75
CA PRO A 243 22.04 -0.11 5.40
C PRO A 243 22.00 -1.39 6.23
N LEU A 244 20.84 -1.70 6.80
CA LEU A 244 20.58 -2.91 7.57
C LEU A 244 19.75 -3.93 6.79
N GLY A 245 18.88 -3.46 5.89
CA GLY A 245 18.10 -4.29 4.99
C GLY A 245 16.85 -3.59 4.47
N VAL A 246 15.97 -4.36 3.83
CA VAL A 246 14.77 -3.86 3.17
C VAL A 246 13.53 -4.27 3.97
N LEU A 247 12.82 -3.32 4.56
CA LEU A 247 11.58 -3.61 5.30
C LEU A 247 10.50 -4.08 4.34
N ASN A 248 10.29 -3.30 3.28
CA ASN A 248 9.38 -3.56 2.18
C ASN A 248 9.99 -2.99 0.87
N PRO A 249 9.43 -3.25 -0.32
CA PRO A 249 10.00 -2.81 -1.60
C PRO A 249 10.27 -1.31 -1.76
N ARG A 250 9.73 -0.47 -0.87
CA ARG A 250 9.87 0.99 -0.87
C ARG A 250 10.60 1.53 0.36
N VAL A 251 10.88 0.69 1.36
CA VAL A 251 11.42 1.11 2.65
C VAL A 251 12.71 0.35 2.94
N THR A 252 13.80 1.09 3.03
CA THR A 252 15.11 0.57 3.47
C THR A 252 15.33 0.98 4.92
N VAL A 253 15.76 0.03 5.75
CA VAL A 253 16.14 0.30 7.14
C VAL A 253 17.63 0.59 7.19
N VAL A 254 17.99 1.74 7.77
CA VAL A 254 19.37 2.15 7.95
C VAL A 254 19.64 2.46 9.41
N GLU A 255 20.86 2.19 9.85
CA GLU A 255 21.39 2.77 11.08
C GLU A 255 22.05 4.10 10.73
N MET A 256 21.57 5.18 11.32
CA MET A 256 22.13 6.52 11.17
C MET A 256 22.87 6.90 12.46
N THR A 257 24.16 7.16 12.35
CA THR A 257 24.99 7.67 13.45
C THR A 257 25.30 9.14 13.22
N LEU A 258 25.02 9.97 14.22
CA LEU A 258 25.23 11.42 14.21
C LEU A 258 26.38 11.76 15.14
N GLN A 259 27.32 12.59 14.69
CA GLN A 259 28.41 13.10 15.51
C GLN A 259 28.74 14.54 15.13
N CYS A 260 28.36 15.47 16.00
CA CYS A 260 28.66 16.89 15.91
C CYS A 260 29.44 17.29 17.16
N SER A 261 30.67 17.78 16.99
CA SER A 261 31.51 18.15 18.14
C SER A 261 31.02 19.40 18.87
N ALA A 262 30.38 20.33 18.16
CA ALA A 262 29.91 21.59 18.69
C ALA A 262 28.79 22.17 17.79
N VAL A 263 27.60 22.37 18.36
CA VAL A 263 26.44 23.00 17.74
C VAL A 263 25.94 24.11 18.67
N GLN A 264 25.66 25.28 18.11
CA GLN A 264 25.11 26.39 18.88
C GLN A 264 23.60 26.22 19.05
N VAL A 265 23.17 25.86 20.26
CA VAL A 265 21.75 25.65 20.60
C VAL A 265 21.31 26.76 21.55
N GLU A 266 20.16 27.37 21.27
CA GLU A 266 19.60 28.40 22.16
C GLU A 266 19.26 27.79 23.53
N GLY A 267 19.58 28.50 24.61
CA GLY A 267 19.38 28.01 25.97
C GLY A 267 20.46 27.06 26.50
N LEU A 268 21.10 26.26 25.64
CA LEU A 268 22.15 25.29 26.03
C LEU A 268 23.58 25.77 25.71
N GLY A 269 23.74 26.74 24.82
CA GLY A 269 25.05 27.20 24.38
C GLY A 269 25.64 26.30 23.31
N THR A 270 26.97 26.24 23.23
CA THR A 270 27.67 25.35 22.28
C THR A 270 27.80 23.95 22.88
N VAL A 271 27.08 22.98 22.33
CA VAL A 271 27.00 21.61 22.87
C VAL A 271 27.23 20.56 21.77
N PRO A 272 27.73 19.36 22.09
CA PRO A 272 27.80 18.27 21.12
C PRO A 272 26.40 17.74 20.78
N VAL A 273 26.25 17.18 19.58
CA VAL A 273 25.05 16.44 19.17
C VAL A 273 25.49 15.07 18.68
N GLU A 274 25.09 14.01 19.38
CA GLU A 274 25.55 12.66 19.06
C GLU A 274 24.48 11.61 19.32
N GLY A 275 24.46 10.54 18.52
CA GLY A 275 23.50 9.47 18.73
C GLY A 275 23.49 8.44 17.61
N SER A 276 22.71 7.39 17.82
CA SER A 276 22.44 6.37 16.82
C SER A 276 20.94 6.13 16.76
N VAL A 277 20.41 6.11 15.54
CA VAL A 277 18.97 6.00 15.26
C VAL A 277 18.79 4.97 14.14
N ILE A 278 17.85 4.06 14.32
CA ILE A 278 17.38 3.18 13.25
C ILE A 278 16.30 3.92 12.49
N VAL A 279 16.53 4.21 11.22
CA VAL A 279 15.64 5.02 10.38
C VAL A 279 15.05 4.14 9.28
N ASP A 280 13.73 4.16 9.17
CA ASP A 280 12.99 3.58 8.05
C ASP A 280 12.89 4.63 6.94
N VAL A 281 13.68 4.47 5.88
CA VAL A 281 13.76 5.42 4.77
C VAL A 281 12.81 4.97 3.67
N ALA A 282 11.72 5.70 3.47
CA ALA A 282 10.68 5.39 2.50
C ALA A 282 10.84 6.23 1.23
N GLU A 283 11.00 5.57 0.09
CA GLU A 283 10.98 6.23 -1.21
C GLU A 283 9.54 6.34 -1.74
N LEU A 284 9.05 7.57 -1.91
CA LEU A 284 7.73 7.77 -2.50
C LEU A 284 7.77 7.53 -4.02
N PRO A 285 6.73 6.91 -4.60
CA PRO A 285 6.65 6.70 -6.04
C PRO A 285 6.71 8.04 -6.78
N ARG A 286 7.63 8.14 -7.74
CA ARG A 286 7.80 9.30 -8.62
C ARG A 286 6.62 9.47 -9.59
#